data_AF-A0A942D092-F1
#
_entry.id   AF-A0A942D092-F1
#
_cell.length_a   1.000
_cell.length_b   1.000
_cell.length_c   1.000
_cell.angle_alpha   90.00
_cell.angle_beta   90.00
_cell.angle_gamma   90.00
#
_symmetry.space_group_name_H-M   'P 1'
#
loop_
_entity.id
_entity.type
_entity.pdbx_description
1 polymer ?
#
loop_
_entity_poly.entity_id
_entity_poly.type
_entity_poly.pdbx_seq_one_letter_code
_entity_poly.pdbx_strand_id
1 'polypeptide(L)'
;MLLVLLATGAAAHTGPRVSVAESVPVELLPLQQPVARFQHVVHTIAREIRVAEHERELRAEEAAARKRRQRFAQLPGGVTMATLDAIAACESGGDPTAVSADGTYRGLYQFDQGTWESVGGHGDPAQASPAEQSYRAALLYSRSGSSPWPVCG
;
A
#
# COMPACT_ATOMS: atom_id res chain seq x y z
N MET A 1 35.36 -53.53 14.75
CA MET A 1 35.26 -54.95 14.35
C MET A 1 34.52 -55.00 13.02
N LEU A 2 35.24 -55.23 11.92
CA LEU A 2 35.40 -56.53 11.25
C LEU A 2 34.10 -56.91 10.50
N LEU A 3 33.88 -56.54 9.24
CA LEU A 3 34.52 -56.97 7.97
C LEU A 3 34.11 -58.40 7.55
N VAL A 4 33.37 -58.53 6.44
CA VAL A 4 33.47 -59.66 5.50
C VAL A 4 33.23 -59.17 4.07
N LEU A 5 34.17 -59.51 3.18
CA LEU A 5 34.22 -59.24 1.75
C LEU A 5 33.29 -60.13 0.92
N LEU A 6 33.09 -59.76 -0.35
CA LEU A 6 33.19 -60.54 -1.61
C LEU A 6 32.33 -59.80 -2.66
N ALA A 7 32.59 -59.73 -3.96
CA ALA A 7 33.72 -59.94 -4.85
C ALA A 7 33.23 -59.41 -6.21
N THR A 8 34.17 -58.92 -7.04
CA THR A 8 34.14 -58.95 -8.53
C THR A 8 32.96 -58.35 -9.31
N GLY A 9 33.29 -57.43 -10.21
CA GLY A 9 32.38 -57.05 -11.30
C GLY A 9 32.95 -55.94 -12.18
N ALA A 10 34.05 -56.19 -12.89
CA ALA A 10 34.45 -55.37 -14.02
C ALA A 10 33.40 -55.51 -15.13
N ALA A 11 32.59 -54.48 -15.35
CA ALA A 11 31.80 -54.32 -16.56
C ALA A 11 32.24 -53.04 -17.25
N ALA A 12 33.20 -53.18 -18.16
CA ALA A 12 33.52 -52.14 -19.13
C ALA A 12 32.26 -51.82 -19.94
N HIS A 13 31.60 -50.70 -19.63
CA HIS A 13 30.55 -50.16 -20.48
C HIS A 13 31.21 -49.49 -21.69
N THR A 14 31.45 -50.29 -22.73
CA THR A 14 31.74 -49.83 -24.09
C THR A 14 30.44 -49.48 -24.79
N GLY A 15 29.80 -48.39 -24.37
CA GLY A 15 28.80 -47.70 -25.17
C GLY A 15 29.49 -46.73 -26.15
N PRO A 16 28.92 -46.43 -27.33
CA PRO A 16 29.45 -45.41 -28.21
C PRO A 16 29.53 -44.08 -27.44
N ARG A 17 30.75 -43.58 -27.19
CA ARG A 17 30.94 -42.22 -26.72
C ARG A 17 30.52 -41.29 -27.86
N VAL A 18 29.33 -40.70 -27.76
CA VAL A 18 29.01 -39.52 -28.55
C VAL A 18 29.96 -38.42 -28.06
N SER A 19 31.00 -38.15 -28.84
CA SER A 19 31.82 -36.96 -28.68
C SER A 19 30.91 -35.76 -28.89
N VAL A 20 30.69 -34.97 -27.84
CA VAL A 20 30.14 -33.63 -27.99
C VAL A 20 31.14 -32.90 -28.89
N ALA A 21 30.78 -32.67 -30.16
CA ALA A 21 31.59 -31.86 -31.03
C ALA A 21 31.78 -30.51 -30.35
N GLU A 22 33.03 -30.05 -30.29
CA GLU A 22 33.40 -28.78 -29.70
C GLU A 22 32.57 -27.68 -30.36
N SER A 23 31.70 -27.04 -29.58
CA SER A 23 30.83 -25.98 -30.10
C SER A 23 31.72 -24.86 -30.63
N VAL A 24 31.70 -24.64 -31.95
CA VAL A 24 32.41 -23.51 -32.54
C VAL A 24 31.76 -22.23 -32.01
N PRO A 25 32.49 -21.37 -31.28
CA PRO A 25 31.93 -20.11 -30.83
C PRO A 25 31.55 -19.30 -32.07
N VAL A 26 30.26 -19.02 -32.24
CA VAL A 26 29.81 -18.08 -33.25
C VAL A 26 30.29 -16.70 -32.82
N GLU A 27 31.26 -16.12 -33.53
CA GLU A 27 31.66 -14.72 -33.34
C GLU A 27 30.52 -13.80 -33.79
N LEU A 28 29.64 -13.46 -32.84
CA LEU A 28 28.57 -12.48 -33.04
C LEU A 28 29.10 -11.04 -32.99
N LEU A 29 30.42 -10.81 -33.12
CA LEU A 29 31.05 -9.48 -33.06
C LEU A 29 30.37 -8.43 -33.96
N PRO A 30 30.01 -8.73 -35.22
CA PRO A 30 29.34 -7.74 -36.08
C PRO A 30 27.99 -7.27 -35.53
N LEU A 31 27.33 -8.10 -34.70
CA LEU A 31 26.03 -7.80 -34.09
C LEU A 31 26.15 -7.24 -32.66
N GLN A 32 27.31 -7.36 -32.00
CA GLN A 32 27.51 -6.86 -30.64
C GLN A 32 27.28 -5.35 -30.53
N GLN A 33 27.82 -4.57 -31.48
CA GLN A 33 27.67 -3.11 -31.47
C GLN A 33 26.22 -2.65 -31.72
N PRO A 34 25.51 -3.17 -32.76
CA PRO A 34 24.08 -2.91 -32.92
C PRO A 34 23.24 -3.29 -31.69
N VAL A 35 23.51 -4.46 -31.07
CA VAL A 35 22.76 -4.92 -29.89
C VAL A 35 23.06 -4.04 -28.67
N ALA A 36 24.32 -3.71 -28.40
CA ALA A 36 24.69 -2.83 -27.29
C ALA A 36 24.06 -1.44 -27.43
N ARG A 37 24.03 -0.89 -28.66
CA ARG A 37 23.37 0.39 -28.94
C ARG A 37 21.86 0.31 -28.70
N PHE A 38 21.20 -0.75 -29.16
CA PHE A 38 19.77 -0.97 -28.92
C PHE A 38 19.47 -1.14 -27.43
N GLN A 39 20.26 -1.96 -26.74
CA GLN A 39 20.15 -2.15 -25.29
C GLN A 39 20.32 -0.84 -24.54
N HIS A 40 21.29 0.01 -24.93
CA HIS A 40 21.47 1.32 -24.32
C HIS A 40 20.21 2.18 -24.46
N VAL A 41 19.62 2.24 -25.66
CA VAL A 41 18.36 2.97 -25.90
C VAL A 41 17.23 2.41 -25.04
N VAL A 42 17.05 1.09 -25.01
CA VAL A 42 16.03 0.44 -24.18
C VAL A 42 16.20 0.78 -22.70
N HIS A 43 17.43 0.74 -22.18
CA HIS A 43 17.70 1.07 -20.77
C HIS A 43 17.45 2.54 -20.45
N THR A 44 17.78 3.45 -21.38
CA THR A 44 17.55 4.89 -21.21
C THR A 44 16.05 5.18 -21.17
N ILE A 45 15.30 4.70 -22.16
CA ILE A 45 13.84 4.87 -22.19
C ILE A 45 13.17 4.22 -20.97
N ALA A 46 13.59 3.01 -20.57
CA ALA A 46 13.05 2.35 -19.39
C ALA A 46 13.34 3.12 -18.09
N ARG A 47 14.42 3.92 -18.03
CA ARG A 47 14.69 4.80 -16.89
C ARG A 47 13.76 6.01 -16.90
N GLU A 48 13.60 6.65 -18.06
CA GLU A 48 12.74 7.82 -18.21
C GLU A 48 11.27 7.50 -17.92
N ILE A 49 10.77 6.35 -18.38
CA ILE A 49 9.42 5.89 -18.06
C ILE A 49 9.23 5.77 -16.55
N ARG A 50 10.16 5.12 -15.84
CA ARG A 50 10.09 4.97 -14.38
C ARG A 50 10.09 6.32 -13.66
N VAL A 51 10.91 7.27 -14.10
CA VAL A 51 10.93 8.63 -13.53
C VAL A 51 9.60 9.33 -13.78
N ALA A 52 9.09 9.28 -15.02
CA ALA A 52 7.83 9.92 -15.38
C ALA A 52 6.62 9.29 -14.64
N GLU A 53 6.62 7.98 -14.41
CA GLU A 53 5.62 7.28 -13.60
C GLU A 53 5.67 7.75 -12.15
N HIS A 54 6.86 7.80 -11.53
CA HIS A 54 7.01 8.30 -10.17
C HIS A 54 6.57 9.76 -10.02
N GLU A 55 6.91 10.63 -10.97
CA GLU A 55 6.42 12.01 -10.97
C GLU A 55 4.90 12.10 -11.10
N ARG A 56 4.26 11.21 -11.88
CA ARG A 56 2.81 11.15 -11.99
C ARG A 56 2.17 10.70 -10.68
N GLU A 57 2.75 9.72 -10.00
CA GLU A 57 2.32 9.28 -8.68
C GLU A 57 2.39 10.43 -7.67
N LEU A 58 3.54 11.09 -7.56
CA LEU A 58 3.71 12.24 -6.67
C LEU A 58 2.70 13.36 -6.96
N ARG A 59 2.50 13.72 -8.23
CA ARG A 59 1.48 14.72 -8.61
C ARG A 59 0.07 14.27 -8.26
N ALA A 60 -0.25 12.98 -8.38
CA ALA A 60 -1.55 12.44 -8.01
C ALA A 60 -1.75 12.47 -6.48
N GLU A 61 -0.72 12.15 -5.70
CA GLU A 61 -0.72 12.25 -4.24
C GLU A 61 -0.90 13.70 -3.77
N GLU A 62 -0.15 14.65 -4.34
CA GLU A 62 -0.28 16.07 -4.04
C GLU A 62 -1.67 16.61 -4.41
N ALA A 63 -2.20 16.21 -5.57
CA ALA A 63 -3.56 16.57 -5.99
C ALA A 63 -4.61 15.98 -5.04
N ALA A 64 -4.43 14.74 -4.58
CA ALA A 64 -5.29 14.11 -3.58
C ALA A 64 -5.21 14.85 -2.23
N ALA A 65 -4.00 15.21 -1.79
CA ALA A 65 -3.78 15.99 -0.57
C ALA A 65 -4.41 17.39 -0.65
N ARG A 66 -4.32 18.06 -1.81
CA ARG A 66 -5.01 19.33 -2.06
C ARG A 66 -6.52 19.18 -2.03
N LYS A 67 -7.07 18.17 -2.71
CA LYS A 67 -8.52 17.89 -2.73
C LYS A 67 -9.05 17.59 -1.34
N ARG A 68 -8.28 16.81 -0.56
CA ARG A 68 -8.49 16.61 0.88
C ARG A 68 -8.57 17.96 1.58
N ARG A 69 -7.50 18.76 1.58
CA ARG A 69 -7.47 20.10 2.21
C ARG A 69 -8.64 21.01 1.79
N GLN A 70 -9.04 21.00 0.52
CA GLN A 70 -10.18 21.79 0.03
C GLN A 70 -11.52 21.33 0.58
N ARG A 71 -11.77 20.02 0.59
CA ARG A 71 -12.95 19.44 1.26
C ARG A 71 -12.96 19.79 2.75
N PHE A 72 -11.77 19.87 3.34
CA PHE A 72 -11.59 20.14 4.76
C PHE A 72 -11.67 21.62 5.17
N ALA A 73 -11.28 22.55 4.29
CA ALA A 73 -11.50 23.98 4.50
C ALA A 73 -13.00 24.35 4.57
N GLN A 74 -13.87 23.43 4.14
CA GLN A 74 -15.32 23.56 4.18
C GLN A 74 -15.94 22.87 5.42
N LEU A 75 -15.12 22.37 6.36
CA LEU A 75 -15.65 21.74 7.57
C LEU A 75 -16.35 22.78 8.47
N PRO A 76 -17.48 22.40 9.10
CA PRO A 76 -18.22 23.28 9.98
C PRO A 76 -17.45 23.60 11.27
N GLY A 77 -17.73 24.78 11.83
CA GLY A 77 -17.23 25.18 13.14
C GLY A 77 -15.76 25.61 13.21
N GLY A 78 -15.05 25.68 12.08
CA GLY A 78 -13.65 26.12 12.05
C GLY A 78 -12.67 25.15 12.71
N VAL A 79 -13.09 23.92 13.03
CA VAL A 79 -12.21 22.88 13.56
C VAL A 79 -11.17 22.51 12.51
N THR A 80 -9.92 22.34 12.93
CA THR A 80 -8.83 21.96 12.02
C THR A 80 -8.83 20.46 11.80
N MET A 81 -8.37 20.03 10.62
CA MET A 81 -8.14 18.60 10.41
C MET A 81 -7.09 18.03 11.33
N ALA A 82 -6.06 18.80 11.70
CA ALA A 82 -5.06 18.32 12.65
C ALA A 82 -5.70 17.93 14.00
N THR A 83 -6.70 18.69 14.46
CA THR A 83 -7.49 18.36 15.65
C THR A 83 -8.28 17.07 15.47
N LEU A 84 -9.03 16.94 14.37
CA LEU A 84 -9.84 15.75 14.11
C LEU A 84 -8.98 14.49 13.85
N ASP A 85 -7.83 14.64 13.19
CA ASP A 85 -6.89 13.55 12.93
C ASP A 85 -6.26 13.08 14.25
N ALA A 86 -5.95 14.00 15.18
CA ALA A 86 -5.46 13.65 16.51
C ALA A 86 -6.51 12.87 17.31
N ILE A 87 -7.78 13.31 17.28
CA ILE A 87 -8.90 12.58 17.90
C ILE A 87 -9.02 11.19 17.27
N ALA A 88 -9.11 11.09 15.95
CA ALA A 88 -9.29 9.80 15.27
C ALA A 88 -8.12 8.83 15.50
N ALA A 89 -6.89 9.33 15.54
CA ALA A 89 -5.72 8.53 15.85
C ALA A 89 -5.77 7.98 17.29
N CYS A 90 -6.27 8.76 18.24
CA CYS A 90 -6.43 8.34 19.62
C CYS A 90 -7.61 7.35 19.79
N GLU A 91 -8.74 7.61 19.12
CA GLU A 91 -9.98 6.83 19.25
C GLU A 91 -9.91 5.46 18.56
N SER A 92 -9.43 5.41 17.31
CA SER A 92 -9.45 4.18 16.50
C SER A 92 -8.10 3.81 15.90
N GLY A 93 -7.03 4.56 16.20
CA GLY A 93 -5.77 4.43 15.47
C GLY A 93 -5.86 4.92 14.02
N GLY A 94 -6.92 5.64 13.67
CA GLY A 94 -7.20 6.07 12.29
C GLY A 94 -7.88 5.00 11.41
N ASP A 95 -8.41 3.92 12.00
CA ASP A 95 -9.20 2.92 11.27
C ASP A 95 -10.66 3.41 11.10
N PRO A 96 -11.14 3.66 9.86
CA PRO A 96 -12.51 4.09 9.61
C PRO A 96 -13.55 2.99 9.72
N THR A 97 -13.12 1.74 9.82
CA THR A 97 -13.97 0.55 9.95
C THR A 97 -13.97 -0.03 11.37
N ALA A 98 -13.29 0.65 12.31
CA ALA A 98 -13.19 0.22 13.69
C ALA A 98 -14.57 0.00 14.33
N VAL A 99 -14.65 -1.04 15.14
CA VAL A 99 -15.84 -1.35 15.94
C VAL A 99 -15.33 -1.76 17.32
N SER A 100 -15.83 -1.11 18.37
CA SER A 100 -15.48 -1.45 19.75
C SER A 100 -15.85 -2.90 20.08
N ALA A 101 -15.22 -3.46 21.12
CA ALA A 101 -15.43 -4.87 21.50
C ALA A 101 -16.90 -5.23 21.79
N ASP A 102 -17.68 -4.26 22.29
CA ASP A 102 -19.12 -4.39 22.56
C ASP A 102 -19.99 -4.01 21.35
N GLY A 103 -19.40 -3.49 20.27
CA GLY A 103 -20.10 -3.06 19.06
C GLY A 103 -20.81 -1.71 19.16
N THR A 104 -20.70 -1.00 20.27
CA THR A 104 -21.41 0.27 20.51
C THR A 104 -20.82 1.42 19.70
N TYR A 105 -19.49 1.52 19.69
CA TYR A 105 -18.76 2.65 19.11
C TYR A 105 -18.06 2.24 17.81
N ARG A 106 -18.17 3.10 16.79
CA ARG A 106 -17.86 2.72 15.42
C ARG A 106 -17.16 3.84 14.63
N GLY A 107 -16.29 3.43 13.72
CA GLY A 107 -15.56 4.29 12.79
C GLY A 107 -14.43 5.11 13.43
N LEU A 108 -13.87 6.04 12.64
CA LEU A 108 -12.71 6.88 12.98
C LEU A 108 -12.84 7.56 14.35
N TYR A 109 -14.03 8.04 14.68
CA TYR A 109 -14.29 8.86 15.86
C TYR A 109 -15.05 8.12 16.94
N GLN A 110 -15.18 6.79 16.79
CA GLN A 110 -15.87 5.93 17.74
C GLN A 110 -17.27 6.47 18.08
N PHE A 111 -18.06 6.79 17.06
CA PHE A 111 -19.44 7.25 17.23
C PHE A 111 -20.33 6.11 17.75
N ASP A 112 -21.19 6.40 18.72
CA ASP A 112 -22.41 5.62 18.92
C ASP A 112 -23.51 6.07 17.93
N GLN A 113 -24.51 5.22 17.74
CA GLN A 113 -25.58 5.45 16.76
C GLN A 113 -26.42 6.71 17.06
N GLY A 114 -26.73 6.99 18.32
CA GLY A 114 -27.54 8.15 18.69
C GLY A 114 -26.81 9.46 18.43
N THR A 115 -25.53 9.51 18.80
CA THR A 115 -24.67 10.67 18.50
C THR A 115 -24.50 10.86 16.99
N TRP A 116 -24.26 9.78 16.24
CA TRP A 116 -24.17 9.81 14.77
C TRP A 116 -25.41 10.44 14.12
N GLU A 117 -26.59 9.96 14.52
CA GLU A 117 -27.87 10.48 14.02
C GLU A 117 -28.11 11.93 14.45
N SER A 118 -27.68 12.33 15.65
CA SER A 118 -27.85 13.70 16.15
C SER A 118 -27.15 14.77 15.29
N VAL A 119 -26.07 14.39 14.60
CA VAL A 119 -25.35 15.24 13.64
C VAL A 119 -25.73 14.95 12.18
N GLY A 120 -26.84 14.22 11.97
CA GLY A 120 -27.43 13.94 10.67
C GLY A 120 -26.78 12.79 9.91
N GLY A 121 -25.97 11.96 10.59
CA GLY A 121 -25.49 10.70 10.05
C GLY A 121 -26.63 9.71 9.82
N HIS A 122 -26.47 8.83 8.84
CA HIS A 122 -27.42 7.77 8.53
C HIS A 122 -26.67 6.44 8.37
N GLY A 123 -27.34 5.32 8.64
CA GLY A 123 -26.72 3.99 8.58
C GLY A 123 -25.65 3.79 9.67
N ASP A 124 -24.77 2.81 9.46
CA ASP A 124 -23.65 2.49 10.36
C ASP A 124 -22.49 3.47 10.14
N PRO A 125 -21.99 4.16 11.20
CA PRO A 125 -20.80 5.02 11.12
C PRO A 125 -19.58 4.36 10.49
N ALA A 126 -19.31 3.08 10.79
CA ALA A 126 -18.16 2.33 10.25
C ALA A 126 -18.31 1.98 8.77
N GLN A 127 -19.52 2.08 8.20
CA GLN A 127 -19.77 1.92 6.76
C GLN A 127 -19.77 3.25 6.00
N ALA A 128 -19.80 4.38 6.71
CA ALA A 128 -19.70 5.70 6.09
C ALA A 128 -18.28 5.96 5.59
N SER A 129 -18.14 6.76 4.52
CA SER A 129 -16.81 7.12 4.02
C SER A 129 -16.02 7.90 5.10
N PRO A 130 -14.69 7.79 5.15
CA PRO A 130 -13.86 8.54 6.12
C PRO A 130 -14.16 10.05 6.12
N ALA A 131 -14.38 10.62 4.93
CA ALA A 131 -14.71 12.03 4.80
C ALA A 131 -16.08 12.40 5.40
N GLU A 132 -17.07 11.50 5.31
CA GLU A 132 -18.38 11.69 5.93
C GLU A 132 -18.23 11.61 7.46
N GLN A 133 -17.49 10.64 7.97
CA GLN A 133 -17.20 10.52 9.40
C GLN A 133 -16.54 11.80 9.94
N SER A 134 -15.52 12.33 9.25
CA SER A 134 -14.86 13.59 9.65
C SER A 134 -15.79 14.80 9.56
N TYR A 135 -16.69 14.84 8.56
CA TYR A 135 -17.68 15.91 8.45
C TYR A 135 -18.66 15.90 9.62
N ARG A 136 -19.15 14.73 10.01
CA ARG A 136 -20.03 14.57 11.18
C ARG A 136 -19.30 14.87 12.49
N ALA A 137 -18.04 14.46 12.62
CA ALA A 137 -17.21 14.81 13.77
C ALA A 137 -16.99 16.32 13.86
N ALA A 138 -16.74 17.01 12.73
CA ALA A 138 -16.64 18.45 12.71
C ALA A 138 -17.95 19.15 13.14
N LEU A 139 -19.11 18.63 12.69
CA LEU A 139 -20.41 19.13 13.14
C LEU A 139 -20.59 18.95 14.65
N LEU A 140 -20.24 17.78 15.18
CA LEU A 140 -20.33 17.49 16.61
C LEU A 140 -19.40 18.41 17.41
N TYR A 141 -18.15 18.54 16.97
CA TYR A 141 -17.16 19.42 17.59
C TYR A 141 -17.60 20.88 17.57
N SER A 142 -18.20 21.34 16.47
CA SER A 142 -18.73 22.71 16.37
C SER A 142 -19.84 23.01 17.38
N ARG A 143 -20.58 21.99 17.81
CA ARG A 143 -21.69 22.11 18.77
C ARG A 143 -21.25 21.94 20.22
N SER A 144 -20.32 21.02 20.47
CA SER A 144 -20.02 20.51 21.82
C SER A 144 -18.54 20.63 22.21
N GLY A 145 -17.70 21.21 21.34
CA GLY A 145 -16.25 21.17 21.48
C GLY A 145 -15.72 19.75 21.54
N SER A 146 -14.66 19.53 22.31
CA SER A 146 -14.07 18.20 22.51
C SER A 146 -14.79 17.32 23.52
N SER A 147 -15.86 17.79 24.17
CA SER A 147 -16.56 17.04 25.23
C SER A 147 -16.96 15.60 24.87
N PRO A 148 -17.33 15.28 23.62
CA PRO A 148 -17.63 13.89 23.22
C PRO A 148 -16.41 12.96 23.19
N TRP A 149 -15.20 13.53 23.16
CA TRP A 149 -13.92 12.82 23.16
C TRP A 149 -13.08 13.26 24.37
N PRO A 150 -13.51 12.97 25.62
CA PRO A 150 -12.95 13.56 26.84
C PRO A 150 -11.49 13.21 27.11
N VAL A 151 -10.96 12.15 26.48
CA VAL A 151 -9.56 11.73 26.59
C VAL A 151 -8.75 12.15 25.37
N CYS A 152 -9.38 12.18 24.20
CA CYS A 152 -8.70 12.28 22.90
C CYS A 152 -8.81 13.66 22.24
N GLY A 153 -9.61 14.60 22.77
CA GLY A 153 -9.96 15.87 22.12
C GLY A 153 -9.55 17.15 22.83
#